data_AF-A0A377VYJ1-F1
#
_entry.id   AF-A0A377VYJ1-F1
#
_cell.length_a   1.000
_cell.length_b   1.000
_cell.length_c   1.000
_cell.angle_alpha   90.00
_cell.angle_beta   90.00
_cell.angle_gamma   90.00
#
_symmetry.space_group_name_H-M   'P 1'
#
loop_
_entity.id
_entity.type
_entity.pdbx_description
1 polymer ?
#
loop_
_entity_poly.entity_id
_entity_poly.type
_entity_poly.pdbx_seq_one_letter_code
_entity_poly.pdbx_strand_id
1 'polypeptide(L)' 'MLSVIGIGPGSQAMMTMEAVEALQAAEIVVGYKTYTHLVKAFTGDKQVIKNRHVQRD' A
#
# COMPACT_ATOMS: atom_id res chain seq x y z
N MET A 1 11.33 -11.04 2.32
CA MET A 1 11.87 -10.05 1.35
C MET A 1 11.25 -8.71 1.64
N LEU A 2 11.98 -7.60 1.49
CA LEU A 2 11.46 -6.24 1.70
C LEU A 2 11.45 -5.50 0.36
N SER A 3 10.30 -4.96 -0.01
CA SER A 3 10.13 -4.17 -1.24
C SER A 3 9.59 -2.79 -0.88
N VAL A 4 10.16 -1.76 -1.49
CA VAL A 4 9.65 -0.38 -1.41
C VAL A 4 9.10 -0.03 -2.78
N ILE A 5 7.80 0.25 -2.84
CA ILE A 5 7.09 0.48 -4.09
C ILE A 5 6.44 1.86 -4.11
N GLY A 6 6.40 2.47 -5.29
CA GLY A 6 5.58 3.65 -5.57
C GLY A 6 4.21 3.22 -6.11
N ILE A 7 3.14 3.87 -5.65
CA ILE A 7 1.76 3.61 -6.11
C ILE A 7 1.28 4.62 -7.16
N GLY A 8 2.18 5.48 -7.64
CA GLY A 8 1.84 6.60 -8.52
C GLY A 8 0.95 7.64 -7.84
N PRO A 9 0.12 8.38 -8.60
CA PRO A 9 -0.75 9.44 -8.08
C PRO A 9 -1.99 8.92 -7.31
N GLY A 10 -2.16 7.60 -7.18
CA GLY A 10 -3.25 6.98 -6.43
C GLY A 10 -4.40 6.40 -7.27
N SER A 11 -4.43 6.68 -8.57
CA SER A 11 -5.33 5.97 -9.51
C SER A 11 -4.75 4.61 -9.86
N GLN A 12 -5.58 3.56 -9.86
CA GLN A 12 -5.18 2.22 -10.26
C GLN A 12 -4.68 2.17 -11.71
N ALA A 13 -5.27 2.97 -12.62
CA ALA A 13 -4.86 3.02 -14.02
C ALA A 13 -3.44 3.60 -14.22
N MET A 14 -2.89 4.26 -13.20
CA MET A 14 -1.55 4.86 -13.23
C MET A 14 -0.54 4.04 -12.40
N MET A 15 -0.93 2.88 -11.89
CA MET A 15 -0.04 1.98 -11.18
C MET A 15 0.67 1.08 -12.18
N THR A 16 1.98 0.86 -11.99
CA THR A 16 2.71 -0.11 -12.80
C THR A 16 2.34 -1.53 -12.39
N MET A 17 2.51 -2.48 -13.32
CA MET A 17 2.18 -3.87 -13.03
C MET A 17 3.10 -4.45 -11.94
N GLU A 18 4.38 -4.05 -11.92
CA GLU A 18 5.35 -4.49 -10.92
C GLU A 18 4.95 -4.07 -9.50
N ALA A 19 4.33 -2.91 -9.33
CA ALA A 19 3.82 -2.47 -8.03
C ALA A 19 2.62 -3.32 -7.57
N VAL A 20 1.73 -3.69 -8.50
CA VAL A 20 0.60 -4.58 -8.22
C VAL A 20 1.09 -5.97 -7.84
N GLU A 21 2.03 -6.54 -8.59
CA GLU A 21 2.61 -7.84 -8.32
C GLU A 21 3.31 -7.88 -6.95
N ALA A 22 4.07 -6.84 -6.62
CA ALA A 22 4.72 -6.72 -5.31
C ALA A 22 3.69 -6.65 -4.17
N LEU A 23 2.57 -5.93 -4.34
CA LEU A 23 1.48 -5.89 -3.35
C LEU A 23 0.81 -7.26 -3.18
N GLN A 24 0.58 -7.97 -4.27
CA GLN A 24 -0.05 -9.29 -4.25
C GLN A 24 0.86 -10.36 -3.64
N ALA A 25 2.17 -10.30 -3.92
CA ALA A 25 3.16 -11.22 -3.37
C ALA A 25 3.47 -10.94 -1.88
N ALA A 26 3.29 -9.71 -1.40
CA ALA A 26 3.55 -9.37 -0.01
C ALA A 26 2.65 -10.14 0.97
N GLU A 27 3.20 -10.57 2.10
CA GLU A 27 2.43 -11.14 3.21
C GLU A 27 1.90 -10.05 4.15
N ILE A 28 2.69 -8.99 4.31
CA ILE A 28 2.41 -7.83 5.18
C ILE A 28 2.65 -6.56 4.39
N VAL A 29 1.70 -5.63 4.44
CA VAL A 29 1.82 -4.29 3.82
C VAL A 29 1.95 -3.24 4.90
N VAL A 30 2.99 -2.41 4.82
CA VAL A 30 3.24 -1.31 5.77
C VAL A 30 3.18 0.02 5.03
N GLY A 31 2.45 0.99 5.56
CA GLY A 31 2.41 2.33 4.94
C GLY A 31 1.55 3.34 5.68
N TYR A 32 1.49 4.56 5.15
CA TYR A 32 0.61 5.60 5.70
C TYR A 32 -0.86 5.26 5.45
N LYS A 33 -1.75 5.62 6.40
CA LYS A 33 -3.19 5.31 6.31
C LYS A 33 -3.79 5.73 4.96
N THR A 34 -3.44 6.92 4.46
CA THR A 34 -3.96 7.44 3.19
C THR A 34 -3.55 6.55 2.01
N TYR A 35 -2.27 6.18 1.90
CA TYR A 35 -1.78 5.39 0.76
C TYR A 35 -2.23 3.93 0.82
N THR A 36 -2.24 3.34 2.02
CA THR A 36 -2.73 1.97 2.21
C THR A 36 -4.23 1.84 1.89
N HIS A 37 -5.00 2.92 1.96
CA HIS A 37 -6.40 2.93 1.53
C HIS A 37 -6.54 2.87 0.00
N LEU A 38 -5.68 3.59 -0.73
CA LEU A 38 -5.70 3.63 -2.21
C LEU A 38 -5.42 2.27 -2.84
N VAL A 39 -4.63 1.43 -2.16
CA VAL A 39 -4.25 0.10 -2.65
C VAL A 39 -5.07 -1.04 -2.06
N LYS A 40 -6.14 -0.76 -1.31
CA LYS A 40 -6.92 -1.78 -0.57
C LYS A 40 -7.45 -2.91 -1.47
N ALA A 41 -7.75 -2.62 -2.73
CA ALA A 41 -8.21 -3.63 -3.68
C ALA A 41 -7.17 -4.71 -3.98
N PHE A 42 -5.87 -4.42 -3.79
CA PHE A 42 -4.78 -5.35 -4.07
C PHE A 42 -4.28 -6.09 -2.82
N THR A 43 -4.72 -5.69 -1.63
CA THR A 43 -4.25 -6.27 -0.37
C THR A 43 -5.08 -7.46 0.11
N GLY A 44 -6.30 -7.65 -0.38
CA GLY A 44 -7.20 -8.71 0.10
C GLY A 44 -7.29 -8.74 1.64
N ASP A 45 -7.13 -9.93 2.22
CA ASP A 45 -7.14 -10.17 3.66
C ASP A 45 -5.75 -10.07 4.34
N LYS A 46 -4.73 -9.59 3.61
CA LYS A 46 -3.36 -9.46 4.13
C LYS A 46 -3.31 -8.52 5.33
N GLN A 47 -2.34 -8.74 6.21
CA GLN A 47 -2.09 -7.84 7.32
C GLN A 47 -1.60 -6.49 6.79
N VAL A 48 -2.31 -5.41 7.13
CA VAL A 48 -1.92 -4.04 6.76
C VAL A 48 -1.62 -3.22 8.01
N ILE A 49 -0.35 -2.89 8.21
CA ILE A 49 0.13 -2.05 9.30
C ILE A 49 0.13 -0.60 8.83
N LYS A 50 -0.59 0.25 9.55
CA LYS A 50 -0.81 1.65 9.15
C LYS A 50 -0.26 2.57 10.22
N ASN A 51 0.60 3.51 9.83
CA ASN A 51 0.93 4.62 10.73
C ASN A 51 -0.19 5.67 10.69
N ARG A 52 -0.55 6.20 11.87
CA ARG A 52 -1.37 7.39 12.05
C ARG A 52 -0.59 8.39 12.90
N HIS A 53 0.24 9.22 12.28
CA HIS A 53 0.63 10.47 12.93
C HIS A 53 -0.53 11.46 12.77
N VAL A 54 -1.38 11.51 13.79
CA VAL A 54 -2.08 12.74 14.14
C VAL A 54 -1.58 13.07 15.54
N GLN A 55 -0.43 13.75 15.62
CA GLN A 55 -0.19 14.61 16.77
C GLN A 55 -1.19 15.76 16.60
N ARG A 56 -2.34 15.62 17.24
CA ARG A 56 -3.11 16.78 17.65
C ARG A 56 -2.62 17.05 19.07
N ASP A 57 -1.82 18.09 19.20
CA ASP A 57 -1.69 18.81 20.46
C ASP A 57 -3.07 19.38 20.86
#